data_AF-A0A662HD51-F1
#
_entry.id   AF-A0A662HD51-F1
#
_cell.length_a   1.000
_cell.length_b   1.000
_cell.length_c   1.000
_cell.angle_alpha   90.00
_cell.angle_beta   90.00
_cell.angle_gamma   90.00
#
_symmetry.space_group_name_H-M   'P 1'
#
loop_
_entity.id
_entity.type
_entity.pdbx_description
1 polymer ?
#
loop_
_entity_poly.entity_id
_entity_poly.type
_entity_poly.pdbx_seq_one_letter_code
_entity_poly.pdbx_strand_id
1 'polypeptide(L)'
;MRSVSEKLLEALGELLRRQRGSAVLVKFRKIARCIDLRGPERSVVAVSWRTLLPAELNINGVRWVRHGDMANGVLYVRCGRECRA
;
A
#
# COMPACT_ATOMS: atom_id res chain seq x y z
N MET A 1 12.88 -17.78 -0.74
CA MET A 1 12.99 -16.33 -0.45
C MET A 1 11.69 -15.66 -0.87
N ARG A 2 11.06 -14.82 -0.04
CA ARG A 2 9.89 -14.03 -0.48
C ARG A 2 10.33 -12.91 -1.40
N SER A 3 9.58 -12.69 -2.47
CA SER A 3 9.78 -11.60 -3.43
C SER A 3 9.56 -10.24 -2.77
N VAL A 4 10.23 -9.20 -3.27
CA VAL A 4 10.03 -7.82 -2.78
C VAL A 4 8.56 -7.39 -2.91
N SER A 5 7.90 -7.78 -4.00
CA SER A 5 6.48 -7.52 -4.22
C SER A 5 5.60 -8.11 -3.11
N GLU A 6 5.85 -9.34 -2.67
CA GLU A 6 5.10 -9.97 -1.58
C GLU A 6 5.26 -9.19 -0.28
N LYS A 7 6.51 -8.81 0.05
CA LYS A 7 6.81 -7.99 1.23
C LYS A 7 6.11 -6.63 1.19
N LEU A 8 6.09 -5.96 0.02
CA LEU A 8 5.40 -4.69 -0.16
C LEU A 8 3.89 -4.83 0.07
N LEU A 9 3.28 -5.90 -0.42
CA LEU A 9 1.85 -6.18 -0.23
C LEU A 9 1.52 -6.48 1.24
N GLU A 10 2.36 -7.26 1.93
CA GLU A 10 2.21 -7.51 3.38
C GLU A 10 2.26 -6.19 4.16
N ALA A 11 3.26 -5.35 3.90
CA ALA A 11 3.38 -4.03 4.53
C ALA A 11 2.20 -3.11 4.22
N LEU A 12 1.72 -3.10 2.97
CA LEU A 12 0.54 -2.34 2.57
C LEU A 12 -0.69 -2.81 3.36
N GLY A 13 -0.91 -4.12 3.43
CA GLY A 13 -2.01 -4.73 4.17
C GLY A 13 -1.97 -4.39 5.66
N GLU A 14 -0.79 -4.47 6.29
CA GLU A 14 -0.60 -4.05 7.67
C GLU A 14 -0.89 -2.56 7.88
N LEU A 15 -0.39 -1.71 6.99
CA LEU A 15 -0.59 -0.27 7.08
C LEU A 15 -2.06 0.08 6.99
N LEU A 16 -2.84 -0.55 6.11
CA LEU A 16 -4.26 -0.31 5.94
C LEU A 16 -5.10 -0.94 7.06
N ARG A 17 -4.72 -2.13 7.55
CA ARG A 17 -5.38 -2.78 8.70
C ARG A 17 -5.40 -1.89 9.94
N ARG A 18 -4.33 -1.11 10.15
CA ARG A 18 -4.20 -0.22 11.32
C ARG A 18 -4.99 1.08 11.17
N GLN A 19 -5.60 1.35 10.02
CA GLN A 19 -6.26 2.63 9.74
C GLN A 19 -7.72 2.58 10.13
N ARG A 20 -8.15 3.61 10.87
CA ARG A 20 -9.54 3.78 11.31
C ARG A 20 -10.36 4.69 10.40
N GLY A 21 -9.70 5.47 9.54
CA GLY A 21 -10.35 6.39 8.60
C GLY A 21 -10.77 5.73 7.28
N SER A 22 -11.50 6.47 6.46
CA SER A 22 -11.97 6.04 5.13
C SER A 22 -10.95 6.26 4.02
N ALA A 23 -9.83 6.93 4.29
CA ALA A 23 -8.79 7.23 3.30
C ALA A 23 -7.41 7.21 3.94
N VAL A 24 -6.42 6.71 3.21
CA VAL A 24 -5.05 6.50 3.69
C VAL A 24 -4.07 6.85 2.60
N LEU A 25 -3.23 7.85 2.87
CA LEU A 25 -2.06 8.12 2.04
C LEU A 25 -0.90 7.19 2.45
N VAL A 26 -0.67 6.17 1.64
CA VAL A 26 0.44 5.24 1.82
C VAL A 26 1.70 5.87 1.25
N LYS A 27 2.74 6.00 2.07
CA LYS A 27 4.02 6.60 1.68
C LYS A 27 5.08 5.51 1.59
N PHE A 28 5.97 5.58 0.60
CA PHE A 28 7.08 4.63 0.44
C PHE A 28 7.87 4.45 1.75
N ARG A 29 8.18 5.55 2.45
CA ARG A 29 8.91 5.51 3.73
C ARG A 29 8.21 4.66 4.79
N LYS A 30 6.87 4.63 4.82
CA LYS A 30 6.12 3.80 5.78
C LYS A 30 6.24 2.32 5.40
N ILE A 31 6.10 1.99 4.12
CA ILE A 31 6.27 0.62 3.62
C ILE A 31 7.70 0.13 3.85
N ALA A 32 8.70 0.90 3.42
CA ALA A 32 10.12 0.54 3.57
C ALA A 32 10.49 0.27 5.04
N ARG A 33 9.89 0.99 5.99
CA ARG A 33 10.07 0.76 7.42
C ARG A 33 9.41 -0.55 7.90
N CYS A 34 8.26 -0.94 7.33
CA CYS A 34 7.58 -2.20 7.67
C CYS A 34 8.38 -3.43 7.23
N ILE A 35 9.09 -3.37 6.09
CA ILE A 35 9.82 -4.51 5.53
C ILE A 35 11.34 -4.44 5.73
N ASP A 36 11.79 -3.50 6.59
CA ASP A 36 13.20 -3.22 6.86
C ASP A 36 14.07 -3.06 5.60
N LEU A 37 13.56 -2.31 4.61
CA LEU A 37 14.24 -2.13 3.34
C LEU A 37 15.34 -1.06 3.47
N ARG A 38 16.61 -1.49 3.38
CA ARG A 38 17.80 -0.62 3.55
C ARG A 38 18.70 -0.60 2.32
N GLY A 39 19.60 0.37 2.29
CA GLY A 39 20.70 0.43 1.31
C GLY A 39 20.22 0.52 -0.15
N PRO A 40 20.96 -0.07 -1.10
CA PRO A 40 20.70 0.08 -2.54
C PRO A 40 19.36 -0.53 -2.97
N GLU A 41 18.89 -1.60 -2.31
CA GLU A 41 17.56 -2.18 -2.58
C GLU A 41 16.44 -1.18 -2.35
N ARG A 42 16.57 -0.32 -1.33
CA ARG A 42 15.59 0.75 -1.07
C ARG A 42 15.47 1.71 -2.24
N SER A 43 16.58 2.10 -2.86
CA SER A 43 16.57 3.03 -3.99
C SER A 43 15.90 2.43 -5.22
N VAL A 44 16.20 1.16 -5.51
CA VAL A 44 15.59 0.44 -6.63
C VAL A 44 14.07 0.35 -6.47
N VAL A 45 13.61 -0.05 -5.27
CA VAL A 45 12.18 -0.20 -4.99
C VAL A 45 11.48 1.16 -4.88
N ALA A 46 12.16 2.22 -4.44
CA ALA A 46 11.59 3.56 -4.36
C ALA A 46 11.07 4.08 -5.71
N VAL A 47 11.68 3.66 -6.82
CA VAL A 47 11.30 4.06 -8.17
C VAL A 47 10.07 3.29 -8.66
N SER A 48 9.99 1.99 -8.34
CA SER A 48 8.99 1.07 -8.90
C SER A 48 7.85 0.69 -7.95
N TRP A 49 7.92 0.99 -6.65
CA TRP A 49 6.94 0.47 -5.68
C TRP A 49 5.48 0.81 -6.02
N ARG A 50 5.21 1.97 -6.63
CA ARG A 50 3.84 2.36 -7.02
C ARG A 50 3.24 1.42 -8.07
N THR A 51 4.04 0.90 -9.00
CA THR A 51 3.56 -0.03 -10.03
C THR A 51 3.32 -1.41 -9.46
N LEU A 52 3.97 -1.74 -8.34
CA LEU A 52 3.81 -3.00 -7.61
C LEU A 52 2.58 -3.00 -6.68
N LEU A 53 1.96 -1.84 -6.43
CA LEU A 53 0.77 -1.80 -5.59
C LEU A 53 -0.49 -2.10 -6.42
N PRO A 54 -1.38 -2.97 -5.92
CA PRO A 54 -2.55 -3.38 -6.66
C PRO A 54 -3.60 -2.26 -6.64
N ALA A 55 -4.46 -2.25 -7.66
CA ALA A 55 -5.59 -1.33 -7.74
C ALA A 55 -6.58 -1.53 -6.59
N GLU A 56 -6.65 -2.74 -6.06
CA GLU A 56 -7.58 -3.12 -5.00
C GLU A 56 -6.99 -4.18 -4.09
N LEU A 57 -7.38 -4.15 -2.81
CA LEU A 57 -7.11 -5.20 -1.85
C LEU A 57 -8.21 -5.31 -0.80
N ASN A 58 -8.48 -6.54 -0.35
CA ASN A 58 -9.41 -6.82 0.73
C ASN A 58 -8.64 -7.14 2.01
N ILE A 59 -8.82 -6.34 3.05
CA ILE A 59 -8.16 -6.48 4.35
C ILE A 59 -9.22 -6.58 5.43
N ASN A 60 -9.30 -7.74 6.09
CA ASN A 60 -10.27 -8.02 7.17
C ASN A 60 -11.74 -7.69 6.77
N GLY A 61 -12.14 -8.04 5.54
CA GLY A 61 -13.50 -7.77 5.04
C GLY A 61 -13.72 -6.32 4.59
N VAL A 62 -12.68 -5.49 4.60
CA VAL A 62 -12.70 -4.11 4.12
C VAL A 62 -12.01 -4.03 2.77
N ARG A 63 -12.74 -3.61 1.74
CA ARG A 63 -12.21 -3.33 0.40
C ARG A 63 -11.52 -1.97 0.41
N TRP A 64 -10.24 -1.94 0.03
CA TRP A 64 -9.45 -0.73 -0.17
C TRP A 64 -9.14 -0.59 -1.66
N VAL A 65 -9.48 0.56 -2.23
CA VAL A 65 -9.29 0.84 -3.66
C VAL A 65 -8.26 1.96 -3.81
N ARG A 66 -7.31 1.78 -4.72
CA ARG A 66 -6.35 2.80 -5.11
C ARG A 66 -7.09 3.89 -5.86
N HIS A 67 -7.13 5.07 -5.28
CA HIS A 67 -7.78 6.24 -5.88
C HIS A 67 -6.83 6.98 -6.82
N GLY A 68 -5.52 6.93 -6.55
CA GLY A 68 -4.53 7.54 -7.44
C GLY A 68 -3.16 7.76 -6.80
N ASP A 69 -2.22 8.21 -7.62
CA ASP A 69 -0.85 8.51 -7.22
C ASP A 69 -0.72 9.99 -6.89
N MET A 70 -0.29 10.24 -5.66
CA MET A 70 -0.06 11.58 -5.14
C MET A 70 1.45 11.86 -5.16
N ALA A 71 1.83 13.14 -5.13
CA ALA A 71 3.23 13.57 -5.13
C ALA A 71 4.09 12.80 -4.10
N ASN A 72 3.53 12.51 -2.93
CA ASN A 72 4.23 11.89 -1.81
C ASN A 72 3.75 10.46 -1.44
N GLY A 73 2.94 9.81 -2.27
CA GLY A 73 2.41 8.48 -1.94
C GLY A 73 1.34 7.96 -2.89
N VAL A 74 0.64 6.92 -2.47
CA VAL A 74 -0.52 6.35 -3.17
C VAL A 74 -1.72 6.44 -2.23
N LEU A 75 -2.82 7.00 -2.71
CA LEU A 75 -4.04 7.15 -1.93
C LEU A 75 -4.90 5.90 -2.06
N TYR A 76 -5.22 5.28 -0.93
CA TYR A 76 -6.20 4.21 -0.83
C TYR A 76 -7.43 4.72 -0.10
N VAL A 77 -8.60 4.40 -0.62
CA VAL A 77 -9.89 4.72 -0.01
C VAL A 77 -10.62 3.43 0.34
N ARG A 78 -11.27 3.43 1.49
CA ARG A 78 -12.13 2.36 1.94
C ARG A 78 -13.41 2.40 1.10
N CYS A 79 -13.65 1.34 0.34
CA CYS A 79 -14.93 1.15 -0.30
C CYS A 79 -15.91 0.49 0.66
N GLY A 80 -16.96 1.24 1.04
CA GLY A 80 -18.10 0.75 1.79
C GLY A 80 -19.08 -0.06 0.93
N ARG A 81 -20.28 -0.32 1.45
CA ARG A 81 -21.38 -0.96 0.69
C ARG A 81 -21.79 -0.14 -0.54
N GLU A 82 -21.60 1.18 -0.50
CA GLU A 82 -21.91 2.14 -1.55
C GLU A 82 -21.01 2.07 -2.80
N CYS A 83 -19.89 1.34 -2.74
CA CYS A 83 -19.05 1.08 -3.92
C CYS A 83 -19.47 -0.16 -4.74
N ARG A 84 -20.58 -0.82 -4.40
CA ARG A 84 -21.17 -1.84 -5.27
C ARG A 84 -21.96 -1.12 -6.36
N ALA A 85 -21.26 -0.73 -7.42
CA ALA A 85 -21.89 -0.63 -8.74
C ALA A 85 -22.25 -2.04 -9.23
#